data_AF-A0A821JTE0-F1
#
_entry.id   AF-A0A821JTE0-F1
#
_cell.length_a   1.000
_cell.length_b   1.000
_cell.length_c   1.000
_cell.angle_alpha   90.00
_cell.angle_beta   90.00
_cell.angle_gamma   90.00
#
_symmetry.space_group_name_H-M   'P 1'
#
loop_
_entity.id
_entity.type
_entity.pdbx_description
1 polymer ?
#
loop_
_entity_poly.entity_id
_entity_poly.type
_entity_poly.pdbx_seq_one_letter_code
_entity_poly.pdbx_strand_id
1 'polypeptide(L)'
;MASSSSTYNVYIPGDIIPTAETKINLADRISISPLVLGTWAWGDKRTWAWNEECDGKAKEAFDMSISKGINTFDTAEVYGNGESERSIARYKANHPNAHDIVIATKFLPYPYRFSYPSSLLNALRASLQRLQVDCVDLYQIHGPIHLRSIEVVADALAEAVKLGLTKTVGVSNYSTDEMIKMYDCLQKHGIQLASNQVEFSLLRRSPETSGHIAECHKRGVAVLGYSPLVS
;
A
#
# COMPACT_ATOMS: atom_id res chain seq x y z
N MET A 1 -15.17 -21.91 24.03
CA MET A 1 -15.45 -21.28 22.72
C MET A 1 -14.21 -21.46 21.87
N ALA A 2 -14.31 -22.04 20.68
CA ALA A 2 -13.17 -22.19 19.79
C ALA A 2 -12.63 -20.79 19.46
N SER A 3 -11.33 -20.57 19.65
CA SER A 3 -10.64 -19.36 19.20
C SER A 3 -10.86 -19.26 17.69
N SER A 4 -11.74 -18.34 17.27
CA SER A 4 -11.83 -17.96 15.86
C SER A 4 -10.47 -17.42 15.46
N SER A 5 -9.90 -17.91 14.36
CA SER A 5 -8.65 -17.37 13.81
C SER A 5 -8.78 -15.86 13.67
N SER A 6 -7.91 -15.10 14.33
CA SER A 6 -7.84 -13.65 14.16
C SER A 6 -7.04 -13.26 12.92
N THR A 7 -6.53 -14.22 12.16
CA THR A 7 -5.75 -13.97 10.94
C THR A 7 -6.41 -14.62 9.73
N TYR A 8 -6.58 -13.84 8.68
CA TYR A 8 -7.18 -14.22 7.42
C TYR A 8 -6.17 -14.05 6.28
N ASN A 9 -6.37 -14.77 5.18
CA ASN A 9 -5.53 -14.59 3.99
C ASN A 9 -6.35 -13.81 2.96
N VAL A 10 -5.77 -12.72 2.42
CA VAL A 10 -6.30 -11.95 1.29
C VAL A 10 -7.55 -11.10 1.62
N TYR A 11 -8.57 -11.68 2.26
CA TYR A 11 -9.81 -10.99 2.62
C TYR A 11 -10.47 -11.62 3.85
N ILE A 12 -11.40 -10.88 4.46
CA ILE A 12 -12.21 -11.32 5.59
C ILE A 12 -13.58 -11.75 5.06
N PRO A 13 -14.10 -12.94 5.45
CA PRO A 13 -15.46 -13.36 5.09
C PRO A 13 -16.52 -12.36 5.56
N GLY A 14 -17.57 -12.15 4.76
CA GLY A 14 -18.55 -11.09 4.98
C GLY A 14 -19.43 -11.24 6.23
N ASP A 15 -19.44 -12.41 6.85
CA ASP A 15 -20.12 -12.72 8.11
C ASP A 15 -19.26 -12.46 9.35
N ILE A 16 -17.99 -12.08 9.17
CA ILE A 16 -17.05 -11.77 10.25
C ILE A 16 -16.98 -10.27 10.49
N ILE A 17 -17.12 -9.87 11.75
CA ILE A 17 -16.87 -8.50 12.21
C ILE A 17 -15.40 -8.41 12.66
N PRO A 18 -14.55 -7.59 12.00
CA PRO A 18 -13.15 -7.47 12.39
C PRO A 18 -12.98 -6.79 13.75
N THR A 19 -11.97 -7.22 14.50
CA THR A 19 -11.53 -6.67 15.80
C THR A 19 -10.15 -6.03 15.68
N ALA A 20 -9.65 -5.42 16.77
CA ALA A 20 -8.31 -4.83 16.83
C ALA A 20 -7.18 -5.88 16.61
N GLU A 21 -7.45 -7.13 16.95
CA GLU A 21 -6.53 -8.27 16.80
C GLU A 21 -6.65 -8.92 15.42
N THR A 22 -7.64 -8.52 14.61
CA THR A 22 -7.83 -9.07 13.29
C THR A 22 -6.69 -8.65 12.36
N LYS A 23 -6.15 -9.60 11.61
CA LYS A 23 -5.08 -9.39 10.64
C LYS A 23 -5.39 -10.06 9.30
N ILE A 24 -4.84 -9.50 8.24
CA ILE A 24 -4.93 -10.03 6.88
C ILE A 24 -3.50 -10.23 6.37
N ASN A 25 -3.15 -11.47 6.03
CA ASN A 25 -1.87 -11.78 5.42
C ASN A 25 -1.90 -11.43 3.93
N LEU A 26 -0.87 -10.72 3.48
CA LEU A 26 -0.64 -10.42 2.08
C LEU A 26 0.60 -11.16 1.58
N ALA A 27 0.42 -11.91 0.49
CA ALA A 27 1.48 -12.67 -0.18
C ALA A 27 2.31 -13.58 0.75
N ASP A 28 1.76 -13.99 1.89
CA ASP A 28 2.44 -14.77 2.95
C ASP A 28 3.74 -14.12 3.48
N ARG A 29 3.90 -12.81 3.30
CA ARG A 29 5.11 -12.07 3.71
C ARG A 29 4.85 -11.00 4.77
N ILE A 30 3.67 -10.39 4.75
CA ILE A 30 3.31 -9.29 5.64
C ILE A 30 1.89 -9.50 6.18
N SER A 31 1.60 -8.93 7.36
CA SER A 31 0.30 -9.04 8.02
C SER A 31 -0.22 -7.65 8.39
N ILE A 32 -1.36 -7.28 7.80
CA ILE A 32 -1.94 -5.94 7.88
C ILE A 32 -3.21 -5.91 8.72
N SER A 33 -3.54 -4.77 9.29
CA SER A 33 -4.85 -4.53 9.88
C SER A 33 -5.93 -4.36 8.79
N PRO A 34 -7.19 -4.73 9.07
CA PRO A 34 -8.31 -4.56 8.12
C PRO A 34 -8.55 -3.11 7.72
N LEU A 35 -8.29 -2.18 8.66
CA LEU A 35 -8.26 -0.76 8.42
C LEU A 35 -6.80 -0.32 8.21
N VAL A 36 -6.56 0.48 7.18
CA VAL A 36 -5.26 1.07 6.84
C VAL A 36 -5.35 2.58 7.01
N LEU A 37 -4.38 3.20 7.68
CA LEU A 37 -4.32 4.66 7.77
C LEU A 37 -3.68 5.23 6.50
N GLY A 38 -4.51 5.86 5.65
CA GLY A 38 -4.04 6.62 4.50
C GLY A 38 -3.48 7.98 4.90
N THR A 39 -2.37 8.38 4.28
CA THR A 39 -1.60 9.59 4.65
C THR A 39 -1.52 10.62 3.51
N TRP A 40 -2.48 10.60 2.58
CA TRP A 40 -2.48 11.42 1.36
C TRP A 40 -2.39 12.92 1.64
N ALA A 41 -3.21 13.42 2.56
CA ALA A 41 -3.23 14.84 2.90
C ALA A 41 -1.95 15.32 3.62
N TRP A 42 -1.10 14.39 4.10
CA TRP A 42 0.01 14.74 4.98
C TRP A 42 1.09 15.53 4.26
N GLY A 43 1.34 16.74 4.77
CA GLY A 43 2.33 17.67 4.23
C GLY A 43 1.88 18.46 3.00
N ASP A 44 0.68 18.24 2.47
CA ASP A 44 0.20 18.98 1.29
C ASP A 44 -0.46 20.31 1.67
N LYS A 45 0.35 21.37 1.54
CA LYS A 45 -0.05 22.76 1.78
C LYS A 45 -1.01 23.33 0.73
N ARG A 46 -1.00 22.80 -0.49
CA ARG A 46 -1.74 23.36 -1.61
C ARG A 46 -3.18 22.90 -1.60
N THR A 47 -3.41 21.62 -1.39
CA THR A 47 -4.74 21.02 -1.51
C THR A 47 -5.46 20.98 -0.17
N TRP A 48 -4.73 20.76 0.94
CA TRP A 48 -5.31 20.60 2.29
C TRP A 48 -4.89 21.70 3.27
N ALA A 49 -4.24 22.77 2.81
CA ALA A 49 -3.77 23.88 3.64
C ALA A 49 -2.93 23.42 4.86
N TRP A 50 -2.15 22.35 4.67
CA TRP A 50 -1.36 21.72 5.73
C TRP A 50 -0.47 22.71 6.49
N ASN A 51 -0.58 22.69 7.82
CA ASN A 51 0.18 23.52 8.74
C ASN A 51 0.61 22.70 9.98
N GLU A 52 1.20 23.36 10.97
CA GLU A 52 1.69 22.70 12.20
C GLU A 52 0.57 22.08 13.04
N GLU A 53 -0.62 22.69 13.09
CA GLU A 53 -1.79 22.11 13.76
C GLU A 53 -2.25 20.83 13.06
N CYS A 54 -2.22 20.79 11.72
CA CYS A 54 -2.49 19.58 10.94
C CYS A 54 -1.48 18.46 11.25
N ASP A 55 -0.19 18.80 11.35
CA ASP A 55 0.88 17.83 11.69
C ASP A 55 0.67 17.25 13.10
N GLY A 56 0.34 18.09 14.08
CA GLY A 56 -0.02 17.67 15.44
C GLY A 56 -1.20 16.69 15.46
N LYS A 57 -2.30 17.01 14.77
CA LYS A 57 -3.48 16.12 14.65
C LYS A 57 -3.16 14.81 13.91
N ALA A 58 -2.29 14.87 12.91
CA ALA A 58 -1.86 13.68 12.19
C ALA A 58 -1.01 12.76 13.05
N LYS A 59 -0.14 13.32 13.90
CA LYS A 59 0.59 12.56 14.92
C LYS A 59 -0.38 11.89 15.91
N GLU A 60 -1.37 12.62 16.42
CA GLU A 60 -2.40 12.06 17.30
C GLU A 60 -3.17 10.91 16.63
N ALA A 61 -3.55 11.06 15.36
CA ALA A 61 -4.20 10.01 14.59
C ALA A 61 -3.29 8.78 14.39
N PHE A 62 -1.99 8.99 14.14
CA PHE A 62 -0.99 7.92 14.04
C PHE A 62 -0.86 7.15 15.35
N ASP A 63 -0.67 7.85 16.47
CA ASP A 63 -0.54 7.24 17.80
C ASP A 63 -1.82 6.48 18.21
N MET A 64 -2.98 7.07 17.96
CA MET A 64 -4.28 6.44 18.20
C MET A 64 -4.44 5.17 17.38
N SER A 65 -4.05 5.19 16.10
CA SER A 65 -4.14 4.03 15.21
C SER A 65 -3.36 2.85 15.77
N ILE A 66 -2.09 3.07 16.16
CA ILE A 66 -1.25 2.03 16.77
C ILE A 66 -1.89 1.51 18.07
N SER A 67 -2.36 2.41 18.94
CA SER A 67 -2.99 2.02 20.21
C SER A 67 -4.26 1.16 20.04
N LYS A 68 -4.89 1.21 18.87
CA LYS A 68 -6.10 0.45 18.51
C LYS A 68 -5.82 -0.76 17.61
N GLY A 69 -4.56 -1.15 17.44
CA GLY A 69 -4.17 -2.34 16.68
C GLY A 69 -4.08 -2.13 15.16
N ILE A 70 -4.30 -0.90 14.67
CA ILE A 70 -4.02 -0.53 13.27
C ILE A 70 -2.51 -0.41 13.13
N ASN A 71 -1.92 -1.29 12.31
CA ASN A 71 -0.48 -1.34 12.13
C ASN A 71 -0.03 -0.92 10.72
N THR A 72 -0.95 -0.63 9.82
CA THR A 72 -0.63 -0.41 8.40
C THR A 72 -0.87 1.04 8.01
N PHE A 73 0.16 1.65 7.41
CA PHE A 73 0.17 3.04 6.99
C PHE A 73 0.48 3.12 5.50
N ASP A 74 -0.41 3.74 4.74
CA ASP A 74 -0.30 3.87 3.29
C ASP A 74 0.06 5.32 2.91
N THR A 75 1.17 5.48 2.20
CA THR A 75 1.71 6.75 1.71
C THR A 75 2.09 6.63 0.24
N ALA A 76 2.71 7.67 -0.34
CA ALA A 76 3.29 7.65 -1.66
C ALA A 76 4.38 8.73 -1.76
N GLU A 77 5.35 8.55 -2.66
CA GLU A 77 6.45 9.51 -2.84
C GLU A 77 5.98 10.93 -3.19
N VAL A 78 4.76 11.04 -3.73
CA VAL A 78 4.17 12.31 -4.19
C VAL A 78 3.30 12.99 -3.13
N TYR A 79 2.90 12.30 -2.06
CA TYR A 79 2.05 12.88 -1.02
C TYR A 79 2.83 13.95 -0.26
N GLY A 80 2.31 15.19 -0.27
CA GLY A 80 3.01 16.35 0.28
C GLY A 80 4.42 16.55 -0.28
N ASN A 81 4.68 16.17 -1.54
CA ASN A 81 6.04 16.12 -2.11
C ASN A 81 7.03 15.29 -1.28
N GLY A 82 6.56 14.15 -0.76
CA GLY A 82 7.33 13.24 0.09
C GLY A 82 7.34 13.62 1.57
N GLU A 83 6.68 14.71 1.97
CA GLU A 83 6.55 15.07 3.38
C GLU A 83 5.74 14.03 4.16
N SER A 84 4.74 13.40 3.55
CA SER A 84 3.97 12.31 4.17
C SER A 84 4.88 11.17 4.66
N GLU A 85 5.87 10.76 3.85
CA GLU A 85 6.87 9.76 4.22
C GLU A 85 7.77 10.23 5.38
N ARG A 86 8.15 11.51 5.39
CA ARG A 86 8.94 12.09 6.49
C ARG A 86 8.13 12.18 7.79
N SER A 87 6.83 12.50 7.71
CA SER A 87 5.93 12.50 8.86
C SER A 87 5.83 11.10 9.46
N ILE A 88 5.63 10.05 8.65
CA ILE A 88 5.64 8.67 9.14
C ILE A 88 6.96 8.33 9.86
N ALA A 89 8.11 8.71 9.28
CA ALA A 89 9.41 8.49 9.92
C ALA A 89 9.51 9.17 11.29
N ARG A 90 9.13 10.46 11.36
CA ARG A 90 9.14 11.24 12.62
C ARG A 90 8.23 10.63 13.68
N TYR A 91 7.03 10.21 13.30
CA TYR A 91 6.05 9.69 14.25
C TYR A 91 6.50 8.31 14.77
N LYS A 92 6.92 7.42 13.87
CA LYS A 92 7.41 6.08 14.19
C LYS A 92 8.61 6.09 15.15
N ALA A 93 9.51 7.06 15.05
CA ALA A 93 10.72 7.13 15.87
C ALA A 93 10.45 7.12 17.39
N ASN A 94 9.24 7.50 17.82
CA ASN A 94 8.85 7.56 19.22
C ASN A 94 8.11 6.30 19.73
N HIS A 95 8.00 5.24 18.91
CA HIS A 95 7.23 4.04 19.26
C HIS A 95 8.13 2.83 19.54
N PRO A 96 8.00 2.18 20.72
CA PRO A 96 8.82 1.00 21.07
C PRO A 96 8.53 -0.22 20.17
N ASN A 97 7.31 -0.30 19.62
CA ASN A 97 6.89 -1.38 18.72
C ASN A 97 6.99 -0.97 17.24
N ALA A 98 7.93 -0.08 16.90
CA ALA A 98 8.15 0.40 15.55
C ALA A 98 8.39 -0.72 14.50
N HIS A 99 8.80 -1.92 14.95
CA HIS A 99 9.01 -3.09 14.09
C HIS A 99 7.71 -3.75 13.61
N ASP A 100 6.59 -3.56 14.30
CA ASP A 100 5.28 -4.14 13.94
C ASP A 100 4.50 -3.26 12.94
N ILE A 101 5.03 -2.07 12.65
CA ILE A 101 4.44 -1.10 11.74
C ILE A 101 4.73 -1.52 10.29
N VAL A 102 3.65 -1.75 9.55
CA VAL A 102 3.65 -2.04 8.12
C VAL A 102 3.56 -0.72 7.35
N ILE A 103 4.51 -0.48 6.46
CA ILE A 103 4.55 0.73 5.62
C ILE A 103 4.34 0.34 4.16
N ALA A 104 3.30 0.91 3.54
CA ALA A 104 3.08 0.87 2.11
C ALA A 104 3.42 2.22 1.48
N THR A 105 4.27 2.24 0.44
CA THR A 105 4.52 3.44 -0.38
C THR A 105 4.39 3.13 -1.87
N LYS A 106 4.36 4.16 -2.71
CA LYS A 106 4.01 4.04 -4.13
C LYS A 106 4.97 4.80 -5.03
N PHE A 107 5.29 4.16 -6.14
CA PHE A 107 5.95 4.75 -7.29
C PHE A 107 4.93 5.44 -8.20
N LEU A 108 5.10 6.74 -8.48
CA LEU A 108 4.38 7.40 -9.56
C LEU A 108 5.18 7.29 -10.87
N PRO A 109 4.66 6.58 -11.89
CA PRO A 109 5.35 6.44 -13.17
C PRO A 109 5.17 7.67 -14.04
N TYR A 110 5.77 8.80 -13.64
CA TYR A 110 5.77 10.02 -14.44
C TYR A 110 6.22 9.75 -15.89
N PRO A 111 5.71 10.48 -16.90
CA PRO A 111 6.03 10.24 -18.31
C PRO A 111 7.53 10.25 -18.65
N TYR A 112 8.34 11.00 -17.89
CA TYR A 112 9.80 11.09 -18.07
C TYR A 112 10.59 9.97 -17.37
N ARG A 113 9.93 9.08 -16.61
CA ARG A 113 10.57 7.95 -15.90
C ARG A 113 10.48 6.66 -16.73
N PHE A 114 11.19 6.63 -17.87
CA PHE A 114 11.15 5.52 -18.83
C PHE A 114 12.30 4.49 -18.68
N SER A 115 13.31 4.80 -17.87
CA SER A 115 14.53 3.99 -17.70
C SER A 115 14.37 2.96 -16.58
N TYR A 116 13.67 1.87 -16.85
CA TYR A 116 13.55 0.74 -15.91
C TYR A 116 14.78 -0.20 -16.01
N PRO A 117 15.24 -0.77 -14.88
CA PRO A 117 14.65 -0.68 -13.53
C PRO A 117 15.06 0.59 -12.76
N SER A 118 16.07 1.34 -13.23
CA SER A 118 16.69 2.44 -12.49
C SER A 118 15.73 3.53 -12.00
N SER A 119 14.75 3.96 -12.81
CA SER A 119 13.78 4.98 -12.41
C SER A 119 12.94 4.55 -11.20
N LEU A 120 12.47 3.29 -11.20
CA LEU A 120 11.68 2.73 -10.11
C LEU A 120 12.56 2.53 -8.87
N LEU A 121 13.73 1.93 -9.03
CA LEU A 121 14.62 1.65 -7.90
C LEU A 121 15.17 2.94 -7.25
N ASN A 122 15.46 3.99 -8.03
CA ASN A 122 15.90 5.27 -7.48
C ASN A 122 14.78 5.97 -6.71
N ALA A 123 13.54 5.93 -7.21
CA ALA A 123 12.38 6.46 -6.50
C ALA A 123 12.10 5.70 -5.19
N LEU A 124 12.21 4.36 -5.22
CA LEU A 124 12.11 3.54 -4.01
C LEU A 124 13.20 3.90 -2.99
N ARG A 125 14.47 3.98 -3.39
CA ARG A 125 15.56 4.39 -2.49
C ARG A 125 15.34 5.78 -1.89
N ALA A 126 14.84 6.73 -2.69
CA ALA A 126 14.50 8.05 -2.16
C ALA A 126 13.35 7.99 -1.14
N SER A 127 12.37 7.10 -1.35
CA SER A 127 11.28 6.85 -0.41
C SER A 127 11.78 6.22 0.89
N LEU A 128 12.64 5.21 0.79
CA LEU A 128 13.34 4.58 1.92
C LEU A 128 14.13 5.60 2.75
N GLN A 129 14.85 6.49 2.10
CA GLN A 129 15.58 7.58 2.77
C GLN A 129 14.63 8.53 3.53
N ARG A 130 13.49 8.91 2.94
CA ARG A 130 12.50 9.78 3.61
C ARG A 130 11.82 9.08 4.78
N LEU A 131 11.51 7.80 4.63
CA LEU A 131 10.92 6.94 5.65
C LEU A 131 11.90 6.52 6.75
N GLN A 132 13.21 6.68 6.53
CA GLN A 132 14.28 6.21 7.40
C GLN A 132 14.17 4.70 7.70
N VAL A 133 13.97 3.91 6.66
CA VAL A 133 13.92 2.43 6.72
C VAL A 133 14.74 1.83 5.58
N ASP A 134 15.29 0.64 5.80
CA ASP A 134 16.04 -0.08 4.76
C ASP A 134 15.12 -0.83 3.79
N CYS A 135 13.89 -1.12 4.22
CA CYS A 135 12.91 -1.90 3.48
C CYS A 135 11.50 -1.42 3.83
N VAL A 136 10.63 -1.28 2.82
CA VAL A 136 9.18 -1.13 3.02
C VAL A 136 8.47 -2.48 2.96
N ASP A 137 7.29 -2.58 3.56
CA ASP A 137 6.53 -3.83 3.56
C ASP A 137 5.81 -4.06 2.23
N LEU A 138 5.27 -3.00 1.64
CA LEU A 138 4.54 -3.03 0.38
C LEU A 138 4.95 -1.87 -0.51
N TYR A 139 5.48 -2.15 -1.70
CA TYR A 139 5.76 -1.14 -2.71
C TYR A 139 4.82 -1.27 -3.90
N GLN A 140 4.07 -0.21 -4.20
CA GLN A 140 3.02 -0.26 -5.21
C GLN A 140 3.31 0.63 -6.41
N ILE A 141 2.74 0.30 -7.57
CA ILE A 141 2.64 1.25 -8.69
C ILE A 141 1.39 2.11 -8.48
N HIS A 142 1.54 3.43 -8.44
CA HIS A 142 0.47 4.39 -8.07
C HIS A 142 -0.66 4.51 -9.11
N GLY A 143 -0.49 3.93 -10.30
CA GLY A 143 -1.48 3.93 -11.37
C GLY A 143 -0.95 3.29 -12.65
N PRO A 144 -1.80 2.73 -13.53
CA PRO A 144 -1.41 2.13 -14.81
C PRO A 144 -1.05 3.18 -15.88
N ILE A 145 -0.41 4.28 -15.49
CA ILE A 145 -0.11 5.42 -16.38
C ILE A 145 1.33 5.36 -16.94
N HIS A 146 1.99 4.21 -16.86
CA HIS A 146 3.36 4.03 -17.33
C HIS A 146 3.42 3.82 -18.84
N LEU A 147 4.39 4.48 -19.51
CA LEU A 147 4.61 4.34 -20.96
C LEU A 147 5.26 3.01 -21.38
N ARG A 148 5.77 2.23 -20.43
CA ARG A 148 6.38 0.91 -20.67
C ARG A 148 5.34 -0.19 -20.54
N SER A 149 5.65 -1.39 -21.06
CA SER A 149 4.78 -2.55 -20.86
C SER A 149 4.72 -2.96 -19.39
N ILE A 150 3.59 -3.57 -18.99
CA ILE A 150 3.43 -4.15 -17.64
C ILE A 150 4.56 -5.12 -17.30
N GLU A 151 5.06 -5.89 -18.27
CA GLU A 151 6.18 -6.82 -18.06
C GLU A 151 7.47 -6.10 -17.64
N VAL A 152 7.81 -4.98 -18.28
CA VAL A 152 9.00 -4.18 -17.90
C VAL A 152 8.85 -3.61 -16.48
N VAL A 153 7.63 -3.22 -16.10
CA VAL A 153 7.35 -2.71 -14.75
C VAL A 153 7.42 -3.86 -13.72
N ALA A 154 6.88 -5.04 -14.06
CA ALA A 154 6.94 -6.24 -13.24
C ALA A 154 8.39 -6.69 -13.00
N ASP A 155 9.24 -6.68 -14.03
CA ASP A 155 10.67 -7.00 -13.89
C ASP A 155 11.39 -6.04 -12.94
N ALA A 156 11.05 -4.74 -12.98
CA ALA A 156 11.61 -3.76 -12.06
C ALA A 156 11.11 -3.90 -10.62
N LEU A 157 9.84 -4.26 -10.42
CA LEU A 157 9.30 -4.63 -9.11
C LEU A 157 9.97 -5.90 -8.57
N ALA A 158 10.18 -6.90 -9.43
CA ALA A 158 10.88 -8.12 -9.06
C ALA A 158 12.33 -7.84 -8.63
N GLU A 159 13.02 -6.93 -9.33
CA GLU A 159 14.35 -6.48 -8.94
C GLU A 159 14.35 -5.76 -7.59
N ALA A 160 13.34 -4.92 -7.31
CA ALA A 160 13.21 -4.26 -6.01
C ALA A 160 13.08 -5.26 -4.84
N VAL A 161 12.32 -6.35 -5.04
CA VAL A 161 12.20 -7.45 -4.06
C VAL A 161 13.52 -8.20 -3.92
N LYS A 162 14.18 -8.57 -5.03
CA LYS A 162 15.48 -9.28 -5.02
C LYS A 162 16.57 -8.51 -4.29
N LEU A 163 16.57 -7.18 -4.43
CA LEU A 163 17.49 -6.28 -3.73
C LEU A 163 17.13 -6.05 -2.26
N GLY A 164 16.03 -6.62 -1.76
CA GLY A 164 15.58 -6.47 -0.37
C GLY A 164 14.98 -5.10 -0.03
N LEU A 165 14.67 -4.27 -1.03
CA LEU A 165 14.16 -2.91 -0.83
C LEU A 165 12.67 -2.88 -0.45
N THR A 166 11.94 -3.96 -0.74
CA THR A 166 10.54 -4.16 -0.36
C THR A 166 10.25 -5.63 -0.08
N LYS A 167 9.38 -5.92 0.90
CA LYS A 167 8.96 -7.31 1.21
C LYS A 167 7.94 -7.85 0.21
N THR A 168 7.02 -6.98 -0.24
CA THR A 168 5.96 -7.32 -1.20
C THR A 168 5.75 -6.20 -2.21
N VAL A 169 5.03 -6.51 -3.28
CA VAL A 169 4.69 -5.54 -4.33
C VAL A 169 3.21 -5.55 -4.65
N GLY A 170 2.68 -4.38 -5.01
CA GLY A 170 1.28 -4.19 -5.35
C GLY A 170 1.09 -3.23 -6.52
N VAL A 171 -0.16 -2.99 -6.86
CA VAL A 171 -0.55 -2.00 -7.87
C VAL A 171 -1.72 -1.17 -7.35
N SER A 172 -1.99 -0.04 -7.99
CA SER A 172 -3.14 0.79 -7.69
C SER A 172 -3.88 1.15 -8.96
N ASN A 173 -5.21 1.04 -8.93
CA ASN A 173 -6.12 1.39 -10.02
C ASN A 173 -5.88 0.62 -11.31
N TYR A 174 -5.29 -0.58 -11.22
CA TYR A 174 -5.18 -1.47 -12.38
C TYR A 174 -6.55 -2.08 -12.64
N SER A 175 -6.96 -2.11 -13.91
CA SER A 175 -8.12 -2.88 -14.35
C SER A 175 -7.93 -4.38 -14.12
N THR A 176 -8.99 -5.18 -14.29
CA THR A 176 -8.90 -6.64 -14.15
C THR A 176 -7.83 -7.24 -15.06
N ASP A 177 -7.83 -6.87 -16.34
CA ASP A 177 -6.88 -7.41 -17.32
C ASP A 177 -5.44 -6.99 -17.02
N GLU A 178 -5.24 -5.72 -16.62
CA GLU A 178 -3.92 -5.21 -16.25
C GLU A 178 -3.40 -5.88 -14.96
N MET A 179 -4.27 -6.09 -13.97
CA MET A 179 -3.94 -6.78 -12.73
C MET A 179 -3.55 -8.23 -13.01
N ILE A 180 -4.31 -8.96 -13.84
CA ILE A 180 -3.99 -10.34 -14.26
C ILE A 180 -2.63 -10.35 -14.95
N LYS A 181 -2.38 -9.44 -15.89
CA LYS A 181 -1.12 -9.37 -16.62
C LYS A 181 0.06 -9.07 -15.69
N MET A 182 -0.11 -8.18 -14.71
CA MET A 182 0.92 -7.88 -13.70
C MET A 182 1.20 -9.11 -12.84
N TYR A 183 0.15 -9.78 -12.36
CA TYR A 183 0.25 -11.03 -11.61
C TYR A 183 1.04 -12.09 -12.41
N ASP A 184 0.66 -12.36 -13.66
CA ASP A 184 1.32 -13.38 -14.49
C ASP A 184 2.80 -13.05 -14.74
N CYS A 185 3.15 -11.76 -14.92
CA CYS A 185 4.54 -11.35 -15.09
C CYS A 185 5.36 -11.52 -13.81
N LEU A 186 4.82 -11.19 -12.63
CA LEU A 186 5.51 -11.38 -11.35
C LEU A 186 5.68 -12.86 -10.98
N GLN A 187 4.73 -13.72 -11.37
CA GLN A 187 4.83 -15.17 -11.17
C GLN A 187 6.03 -15.79 -11.88
N LYS A 188 6.49 -15.23 -13.02
CA LYS A 188 7.73 -15.65 -13.70
C LYS A 188 8.97 -15.50 -12.80
N HIS A 189 8.91 -14.63 -11.78
CA HIS A 189 9.96 -14.40 -10.78
C HIS A 189 9.67 -15.09 -9.45
N GLY A 190 8.59 -15.87 -9.34
CA GLY A 190 8.15 -16.48 -8.08
C GLY A 190 7.62 -15.47 -7.05
N ILE A 191 7.14 -14.31 -7.52
CA ILE A 191 6.65 -13.22 -6.67
C ILE A 191 5.13 -13.14 -6.77
N GLN A 192 4.45 -13.22 -5.62
CA GLN A 192 3.01 -13.02 -5.51
C GLN A 192 2.69 -11.52 -5.53
N LEU A 193 1.77 -11.09 -6.40
CA LEU A 193 1.19 -9.75 -6.33
C LEU A 193 0.35 -9.66 -5.06
N ALA A 194 0.72 -8.76 -4.15
CA ALA A 194 0.13 -8.69 -2.82
C ALA A 194 -1.21 -7.94 -2.80
N SER A 195 -1.32 -6.87 -3.58
CA SER A 195 -2.50 -6.00 -3.56
C SER A 195 -2.81 -5.34 -4.89
N ASN A 196 -4.09 -4.99 -5.07
CA ASN A 196 -4.53 -3.92 -5.95
C ASN A 196 -5.34 -2.89 -5.13
N GLN A 197 -4.83 -1.67 -5.02
CA GLN A 197 -5.52 -0.57 -4.34
C GLN A 197 -6.45 0.17 -5.29
N VAL A 198 -7.75 0.25 -4.98
CA VAL A 198 -8.79 0.81 -5.86
C VAL A 198 -9.75 1.73 -5.11
N GLU A 199 -10.38 2.68 -5.81
CA GLU A 199 -11.47 3.48 -5.24
C GLU A 199 -12.66 2.56 -4.97
N PHE A 200 -13.07 2.44 -3.71
CA PHE A 200 -14.19 1.59 -3.35
C PHE A 200 -14.95 2.15 -2.16
N SER A 201 -16.25 2.35 -2.34
CA SER A 201 -17.19 2.82 -1.31
C SER A 201 -18.59 2.34 -1.62
N LEU A 202 -19.53 2.57 -0.69
CA LEU A 202 -20.95 2.29 -0.93
C LEU A 202 -21.51 3.00 -2.18
N LEU A 203 -20.95 4.16 -2.55
CA LEU A 203 -21.35 4.91 -3.74
C LEU A 203 -20.51 4.58 -4.98
N ARG A 204 -19.31 4.02 -4.81
CA ARG A 204 -18.37 3.69 -5.89
C ARG A 204 -18.09 2.18 -5.86
N ARG A 205 -19.03 1.40 -6.40
CA ARG A 205 -19.00 -0.08 -6.35
C ARG A 205 -18.51 -0.74 -7.64
N SER A 206 -17.95 0.01 -8.58
CA SER A 206 -17.46 -0.54 -9.86
C SER A 206 -16.51 -1.75 -9.69
N PRO A 207 -15.53 -1.73 -8.76
CA PRO A 207 -14.69 -2.92 -8.53
C PRO A 207 -15.47 -4.17 -8.10
N GLU A 208 -16.56 -4.01 -7.36
CA GLU A 208 -17.41 -5.13 -6.93
C GLU A 208 -18.31 -5.60 -8.08
N THR A 209 -19.06 -4.69 -8.70
CA THR A 209 -20.07 -5.04 -9.71
C THR A 209 -19.48 -5.51 -11.03
N SER A 210 -18.25 -5.12 -11.36
CA SER A 210 -17.51 -5.63 -12.52
C SER A 210 -16.90 -7.02 -12.31
N GLY A 211 -16.92 -7.55 -11.08
CA GLY A 211 -16.23 -8.79 -10.72
C GLY A 211 -14.73 -8.64 -10.46
N HIS A 212 -14.19 -7.42 -10.50
CA HIS A 212 -12.76 -7.16 -10.28
C HIS A 212 -12.27 -7.65 -8.91
N ILE A 213 -13.03 -7.40 -7.84
CA ILE A 213 -12.68 -7.88 -6.47
C ILE A 213 -12.59 -9.41 -6.43
N ALA A 214 -13.58 -10.09 -7.01
CA ALA A 214 -13.62 -11.55 -7.04
C ALA A 214 -12.40 -12.13 -7.79
N GLU A 215 -12.00 -11.49 -8.89
CA GLU A 215 -10.86 -11.93 -9.70
C GLU A 215 -9.51 -11.68 -9.01
N CYS A 216 -9.38 -10.60 -8.24
CA CYS A 216 -8.24 -10.36 -7.34
C CYS A 216 -8.14 -11.47 -6.29
N HIS A 217 -9.23 -11.73 -5.56
CA HIS A 217 -9.25 -12.71 -4.48
C HIS A 217 -8.95 -14.14 -4.98
N LYS A 218 -9.46 -14.52 -6.16
CA LYS A 218 -9.17 -15.81 -6.80
C LYS A 218 -7.66 -16.05 -7.04
N ARG A 219 -6.87 -14.98 -7.21
CA ARG A 219 -5.41 -15.00 -7.40
C ARG A 219 -4.61 -14.73 -6.13
N GLY A 220 -5.29 -14.63 -4.99
CA GLY A 220 -4.64 -14.25 -3.73
C GLY A 220 -4.12 -12.80 -3.71
N VAL A 221 -4.70 -11.92 -4.53
CA VAL A 221 -4.41 -10.48 -4.54
C VAL A 221 -5.44 -9.79 -3.65
N ALA A 222 -4.99 -9.11 -2.59
CA ALA A 222 -5.90 -8.37 -1.72
C ALA A 222 -6.37 -7.07 -2.37
N VAL A 223 -7.59 -6.65 -2.05
CA VAL A 223 -8.11 -5.35 -2.49
C VAL A 223 -7.99 -4.35 -1.36
N LEU A 224 -7.26 -3.26 -1.59
CA LEU A 224 -7.19 -2.14 -0.65
C LEU A 224 -8.12 -1.03 -1.14
N GLY A 225 -9.25 -0.83 -0.46
CA GLY A 225 -10.21 0.22 -0.81
C GLY A 225 -9.78 1.59 -0.29
N TYR A 226 -9.63 2.59 -1.17
CA TYR A 226 -9.44 4.00 -0.76
C TYR A 226 -10.70 4.85 -1.02
N SER A 227 -10.74 6.02 -0.39
CA SER A 227 -11.90 6.91 -0.32
C SER A 227 -13.21 6.20 0.09
N PRO A 228 -13.20 5.37 1.16
CA PRO A 228 -14.38 4.62 1.58
C PRO A 228 -15.55 5.52 2.03
N LEU A 229 -15.27 6.78 2.37
CA LEU A 229 -16.23 7.81 2.78
C LEU A 229 -16.53 8.85 1.69
N VAL A 230 -16.10 8.63 0.45
CA VAL A 230 -16.38 9.51 -0.70
C VAL A 230 -15.81 10.93 -0.51
N SER A 231 -14.54 10.99 -0.13
CA SER A 231 -13.75 12.21 0.10
C SER A 231 -12.49 12.21 -0.76
#